data_AF-A0A6M0CI53-F1
#
_entry.id   AF-A0A6M0CI53-F1
#
_cell.length_a   1.000
_cell.length_b   1.000
_cell.length_c   1.000
_cell.angle_alpha   90.00
_cell.angle_beta   90.00
_cell.angle_gamma   90.00
#
_symmetry.space_group_name_H-M   'P 1'
#
loop_
_entity.id
_entity.type
_entity.pdbx_description
1 polymer ?
#
loop_
_entity_poly.entity_id
_entity_poly.type
_entity_poly.pdbx_seq_one_letter_code
_entity_poly.pdbx_strand_id
1 'polypeptide(L)'
;MVLRKLSKQRKKFWIEVLMLLVLATSPFLFYLYTLAPEDKKIISLFGYDFEAKNFSDFNLFLFYVGNKVLPIILLSIWFIFNRNRWYILILIPLLMYHYQLALVLNTAEFGYFVSQWHLFYFVGSISIVVLLLLRILLINYFSLDDLRREMSFLIDKIGKNFYKKTANVYQKLVNNKSILSYKNQLYELLRLRHAVDNSGHVHLNLKEKKSNKWQDYFFSIMLISSPLITYSYLLIPEGTSQIDLFFFNLHSGSFLSVDVLIWYVLSKLIPFLLLSIWFISSNDWWKYAVLIPSTIYLFQFRSGMLSRSRVDEYEFIQSLPITIPIILLLIWLSRKMNYVSLTKDLILEIEKEINRTLDQLANQEREKEKRSFTEKLAHLKATKSQYTKDEYLLQMVKLRNEIE
;
A
#
# COMPACT_ATOMS: atom_id res chain seq x y z
N MET A 1 15.40 -10.31 -24.55
CA MET A 1 15.55 -8.98 -23.89
C MET A 1 14.19 -8.36 -23.52
N VAL A 2 13.20 -8.45 -24.44
CA VAL A 2 11.77 -8.12 -24.27
C VAL A 2 11.12 -8.84 -23.08
N LEU A 3 11.25 -10.16 -23.04
CA LEU A 3 10.71 -11.02 -21.97
C LEU A 3 11.17 -10.63 -20.55
N ARG A 4 12.35 -10.00 -20.42
CA ARG A 4 12.92 -9.55 -19.13
C ARG A 4 12.45 -8.15 -18.69
N LYS A 5 11.93 -7.31 -19.60
CA LYS A 5 11.33 -6.00 -19.26
C LYS A 5 9.86 -6.17 -18.87
N LEU A 6 9.13 -6.99 -19.63
CA LEU A 6 7.81 -7.49 -19.25
C LEU A 6 7.85 -8.14 -17.86
N SER A 7 8.92 -8.91 -17.54
CA SER A 7 9.02 -9.56 -16.22
C SER A 7 9.20 -8.59 -15.04
N LYS A 8 9.81 -7.39 -15.21
CA LYS A 8 9.98 -6.42 -14.11
C LYS A 8 8.71 -5.62 -13.82
N GLN A 9 7.99 -5.16 -14.85
CA GLN A 9 6.67 -4.55 -14.66
C GLN A 9 5.66 -5.57 -14.14
N ARG A 10 5.72 -6.82 -14.64
CA ARG A 10 4.97 -7.96 -14.09
C ARG A 10 5.29 -8.20 -12.62
N LYS A 11 6.56 -8.11 -12.19
CA LYS A 11 6.93 -8.23 -10.75
C LYS A 11 6.30 -7.12 -9.90
N LYS A 12 6.33 -5.86 -10.34
CA LYS A 12 5.65 -4.76 -9.61
C LYS A 12 4.14 -4.99 -9.52
N PHE A 13 3.52 -5.37 -10.63
CA PHE A 13 2.10 -5.71 -10.67
C PHE A 13 1.77 -6.87 -9.70
N TRP A 14 2.58 -7.93 -9.67
CA TRP A 14 2.40 -9.03 -8.72
C TRP A 14 2.55 -8.61 -7.26
N ILE A 15 3.47 -7.69 -6.94
CA ILE A 15 3.58 -7.12 -5.59
C ILE A 15 2.31 -6.35 -5.24
N GLU A 16 1.79 -5.52 -6.16
CA GLU A 16 0.56 -4.75 -5.95
C GLU A 16 -0.69 -5.65 -5.83
N VAL A 17 -0.73 -6.77 -6.57
CA VAL A 17 -1.79 -7.79 -6.46
C VAL A 17 -1.69 -8.57 -5.14
N LEU A 18 -0.48 -8.97 -4.74
CA LEU A 18 -0.25 -9.63 -3.45
C LEU A 18 -0.70 -8.73 -2.31
N MET A 19 -0.37 -7.44 -2.39
CA MET A 19 -0.80 -6.42 -1.42
C MET A 19 -2.32 -6.32 -1.35
N LEU A 20 -2.98 -6.25 -2.51
CA LEU A 20 -4.43 -6.24 -2.57
C LEU A 20 -5.02 -7.49 -1.92
N LEU A 21 -4.46 -8.66 -2.21
CA LEU A 21 -4.92 -9.93 -1.65
C LEU A 21 -4.77 -9.92 -0.12
N VAL A 22 -3.59 -9.59 0.40
CA VAL A 22 -3.34 -9.54 1.84
C VAL A 22 -4.28 -8.55 2.54
N LEU A 23 -4.48 -7.36 1.97
CA LEU A 23 -5.39 -6.35 2.54
C LEU A 23 -6.86 -6.75 2.47
N ALA A 24 -7.27 -7.41 1.39
CA ALA A 24 -8.62 -7.91 1.25
C ALA A 24 -8.87 -9.06 2.22
N THR A 25 -7.90 -9.96 2.43
CA THR A 25 -8.05 -11.12 3.32
C THR A 25 -7.81 -10.80 4.78
N SER A 26 -7.09 -9.72 5.12
CA SER A 26 -6.69 -9.46 6.51
C SER A 26 -7.86 -9.38 7.49
N PRO A 27 -9.03 -8.79 7.16
CA PRO A 27 -10.15 -8.77 8.11
C PRO A 27 -10.77 -10.15 8.32
N PHE A 28 -10.66 -11.05 7.34
CA PHE A 28 -11.14 -12.42 7.46
C PHE A 28 -10.25 -13.22 8.41
N LEU A 29 -8.94 -12.90 8.47
CA LEU A 29 -8.03 -13.51 9.46
C LEU A 29 -8.45 -13.18 10.89
N PHE A 30 -9.06 -12.02 11.14
CA PHE A 30 -9.58 -11.68 12.46
C PHE A 30 -10.64 -12.70 12.88
N TYR A 31 -11.64 -12.96 12.04
CA TYR A 31 -12.76 -13.88 12.32
C TYR A 31 -12.35 -15.35 12.47
N LEU A 32 -11.08 -15.73 12.29
CA LEU A 32 -10.63 -17.08 12.61
C LEU A 32 -10.83 -17.45 14.09
N TYR A 33 -10.97 -16.46 14.98
CA TYR A 33 -11.28 -16.72 16.39
C TYR A 33 -12.62 -17.44 16.58
N THR A 34 -13.60 -17.24 15.69
CA THR A 34 -14.92 -17.88 15.80
C THR A 34 -14.87 -19.38 15.56
N LEU A 35 -13.77 -19.90 14.99
CA LEU A 35 -13.55 -21.33 14.83
C LEU A 35 -13.08 -22.00 16.13
N ALA A 36 -12.74 -21.19 17.14
CA ALA A 36 -12.24 -21.71 18.40
C ALA A 36 -13.39 -22.05 19.36
N PRO A 37 -13.22 -23.10 20.19
CA PRO A 37 -14.20 -23.53 21.17
C PRO A 37 -14.52 -22.41 22.18
N GLU A 38 -15.81 -22.26 22.44
CA GLU A 38 -16.37 -21.34 23.43
C GLU A 38 -16.55 -21.98 24.81
N ASP A 39 -16.26 -23.28 24.96
CA ASP A 39 -16.46 -24.07 26.18
C ASP A 39 -15.14 -24.52 26.83
N LYS A 40 -14.00 -24.20 26.21
CA LYS A 40 -12.67 -24.70 26.60
C LYS A 40 -11.67 -23.58 26.74
N LYS A 41 -10.88 -23.66 27.82
CA LYS A 41 -9.70 -22.81 28.03
C LYS A 41 -8.43 -23.36 27.41
N ILE A 42 -8.39 -24.67 27.10
CA ILE A 42 -7.19 -25.36 26.62
C ILE A 42 -7.42 -25.91 25.21
N ILE A 43 -6.47 -25.67 24.32
CA ILE A 43 -6.41 -26.30 22.99
C ILE A 43 -5.04 -26.92 22.77
N SER A 44 -5.04 -28.17 22.34
CA SER A 44 -3.85 -28.86 21.85
C SER A 44 -3.60 -28.48 20.38
N LEU A 45 -2.59 -27.66 20.12
CA LEU A 45 -2.16 -27.27 18.77
C LEU A 45 -0.75 -27.81 18.50
N PHE A 46 -0.57 -28.58 17.43
CA PHE A 46 0.73 -29.17 17.05
C PHE A 46 1.43 -29.96 18.18
N GLY A 47 0.66 -30.61 19.06
CA GLY A 47 1.20 -31.38 20.20
C GLY A 47 1.56 -30.56 21.43
N TYR A 48 1.21 -29.27 21.46
CA TYR A 48 1.36 -28.40 22.63
C TYR A 48 0.00 -27.93 23.13
N ASP A 49 -0.18 -27.95 24.46
CA ASP A 49 -1.39 -27.48 25.10
C ASP A 49 -1.27 -25.98 25.41
N PHE A 50 -2.12 -25.18 24.79
CA PHE A 50 -2.23 -23.74 25.00
C PHE A 50 -3.40 -23.45 25.92
N GLU A 51 -3.12 -22.80 27.06
CA GLU A 51 -4.13 -22.44 28.06
C GLU A 51 -4.39 -20.93 28.06
N ALA A 52 -5.66 -20.54 27.92
CA ALA A 52 -6.14 -19.17 28.04
C ALA A 52 -6.38 -18.80 29.52
N LYS A 53 -5.32 -18.66 30.32
CA LYS A 53 -5.41 -18.53 31.80
C LYS A 53 -6.23 -17.33 32.30
N ASN A 54 -6.25 -16.21 31.55
CA ASN A 54 -6.91 -14.96 31.94
C ASN A 54 -8.23 -14.68 31.22
N PHE A 55 -8.72 -15.63 30.43
CA PHE A 55 -9.96 -15.49 29.66
C PHE A 55 -10.96 -16.55 30.11
N SER A 56 -12.25 -16.28 29.89
CA SER A 56 -13.31 -17.27 30.16
C SER A 56 -13.08 -18.51 29.30
N ASP A 57 -12.81 -18.29 28.02
CA ASP A 57 -12.72 -19.33 26.98
C ASP A 57 -11.64 -18.96 25.96
N PHE A 58 -11.16 -19.96 25.22
CA PHE A 58 -10.08 -19.78 24.24
C PHE A 58 -10.53 -18.91 23.05
N ASN A 59 -11.81 -18.95 22.69
CA ASN A 59 -12.42 -18.06 21.70
C ASN A 59 -12.21 -16.58 22.06
N LEU A 60 -12.53 -16.19 23.30
CA LEU A 60 -12.35 -14.82 23.78
C LEU A 60 -10.87 -14.42 23.78
N PHE A 61 -9.97 -15.31 24.21
CA PHE A 61 -8.53 -15.07 24.11
C PHE A 61 -8.10 -14.75 22.67
N LEU A 62 -8.51 -15.57 21.70
CA LEU A 62 -8.19 -15.34 20.28
C LEU A 62 -8.83 -14.08 19.72
N PHE A 63 -10.02 -13.69 20.17
CA PHE A 63 -10.63 -12.40 19.83
C PHE A 63 -9.73 -11.23 20.25
N TYR A 64 -9.24 -11.23 21.50
CA TYR A 64 -8.35 -10.17 21.98
C TYR A 64 -7.00 -10.18 21.25
N VAL A 65 -6.42 -11.36 20.98
CA VAL A 65 -5.20 -11.49 20.16
C VAL A 65 -5.43 -10.93 18.75
N GLY A 66 -6.52 -11.33 18.09
CA GLY A 66 -6.88 -10.88 16.75
C GLY A 66 -7.03 -9.36 16.66
N ASN A 67 -7.66 -8.73 17.65
CA ASN A 67 -7.80 -7.27 17.73
C ASN A 67 -6.47 -6.52 17.81
N LYS A 68 -5.36 -7.18 18.20
CA LYS A 68 -4.01 -6.57 18.22
C LYS A 68 -3.17 -6.98 17.02
N VAL A 69 -3.24 -8.25 16.61
CA VAL A 69 -2.50 -8.78 15.45
C VAL A 69 -2.94 -8.12 14.15
N LEU A 70 -4.25 -7.89 13.95
CA LEU A 70 -4.75 -7.30 12.71
C LEU A 70 -4.22 -5.86 12.48
N PRO A 71 -4.30 -4.93 13.44
CA PRO A 71 -3.63 -3.63 13.33
C PRO A 71 -2.13 -3.74 13.09
N ILE A 72 -1.41 -4.67 13.75
CA ILE A 72 0.04 -4.86 13.53
C ILE A 72 0.33 -5.21 12.08
N ILE A 73 -0.41 -6.16 11.49
CA ILE A 73 -0.25 -6.55 10.08
C ILE A 73 -0.52 -5.35 9.16
N LEU A 74 -1.63 -4.64 9.37
CA LEU A 74 -2.03 -3.50 8.55
C LEU A 74 -1.04 -2.34 8.63
N LEU A 75 -0.57 -1.99 9.83
CA LEU A 75 0.41 -0.93 10.05
C LEU A 75 1.79 -1.32 9.51
N SER A 76 2.18 -2.60 9.58
CA SER A 76 3.44 -3.10 9.00
C SER A 76 3.44 -2.97 7.48
N ILE A 77 2.33 -3.34 6.85
CA ILE A 77 2.13 -3.18 5.41
C ILE A 77 2.14 -1.68 5.05
N TRP A 78 1.40 -0.86 5.78
CA TRP A 78 1.41 0.58 5.54
C TRP A 78 2.82 1.16 5.67
N PHE A 79 3.56 0.78 6.72
CA PHE A 79 4.93 1.23 6.93
C PHE A 79 5.86 0.83 5.78
N ILE A 80 5.81 -0.40 5.28
CA ILE A 80 6.72 -0.82 4.20
C ILE A 80 6.45 -0.06 2.90
N PHE A 81 5.18 0.16 2.57
CA PHE A 81 4.77 0.67 1.26
C PHE A 81 4.47 2.18 1.24
N ASN A 82 4.49 2.87 2.39
CA ASN A 82 4.25 4.30 2.44
C ASN A 82 5.42 5.09 1.80
N ARG A 83 5.09 5.88 0.78
CA ARG A 83 6.04 6.73 0.04
C ARG A 83 6.29 8.09 0.72
N ASN A 84 5.46 8.48 1.67
CA ASN A 84 5.57 9.77 2.34
C ASN A 84 6.71 9.78 3.36
N ARG A 85 7.33 10.93 3.64
CA ARG A 85 8.47 11.04 4.57
C ARG A 85 8.11 10.82 6.04
N TRP A 86 6.87 11.13 6.43
CA TRP A 86 6.37 10.92 7.80
C TRP A 86 6.08 9.46 8.14
N TYR A 87 6.34 8.52 7.23
CA TYR A 87 6.12 7.09 7.44
C TYR A 87 6.71 6.55 8.76
N ILE A 88 7.80 7.14 9.24
CA ILE A 88 8.47 6.70 10.46
C ILE A 88 7.56 6.84 11.68
N LEU A 89 6.61 7.79 11.64
CA LEU A 89 5.61 7.99 12.68
C LEU A 89 4.58 6.86 12.75
N ILE A 90 4.44 6.02 11.71
CA ILE A 90 3.61 4.81 11.76
C ILE A 90 4.17 3.81 12.78
N LEU A 91 5.48 3.85 13.06
CA LEU A 91 6.08 2.99 14.08
C LEU A 91 5.54 3.27 15.48
N ILE A 92 5.01 4.47 15.75
CA ILE A 92 4.46 4.85 17.07
C ILE A 92 3.19 4.02 17.40
N PRO A 93 2.09 4.06 16.61
CA PRO A 93 0.97 3.17 16.85
C PRO A 93 1.34 1.70 16.68
N LEU A 94 2.29 1.35 15.80
CA LEU A 94 2.76 -0.02 15.64
C LEU A 94 3.37 -0.56 16.95
N LEU A 95 4.23 0.22 17.60
CA LEU A 95 4.82 -0.10 18.91
C LEU A 95 3.74 -0.26 19.97
N MET A 96 2.75 0.63 20.01
CA MET A 96 1.61 0.53 20.91
C MET A 96 0.90 -0.82 20.75
N TYR A 97 0.57 -1.23 19.52
CA TYR A 97 -0.13 -2.51 19.31
C TYR A 97 0.74 -3.72 19.66
N HIS A 98 2.06 -3.67 19.43
CA HIS A 98 2.97 -4.73 19.91
C HIS A 98 2.97 -4.83 21.44
N TYR A 99 3.02 -3.69 22.13
CA TYR A 99 2.91 -3.63 23.59
C TYR A 99 1.56 -4.21 24.08
N GLN A 100 0.45 -3.84 23.44
CA GLN A 100 -0.86 -4.38 23.77
C GLN A 100 -0.99 -5.88 23.48
N LEU A 101 -0.38 -6.39 22.40
CA LEU A 101 -0.35 -7.82 22.12
C LEU A 101 0.46 -8.56 23.19
N ALA A 102 1.60 -8.03 23.61
CA ALA A 102 2.40 -8.59 24.69
C ALA A 102 1.60 -8.70 25.99
N LEU A 103 0.78 -7.69 26.32
CA LEU A 103 -0.11 -7.73 27.48
C LEU A 103 -1.17 -8.85 27.37
N VAL A 104 -1.78 -9.02 26.20
CA VAL A 104 -2.79 -10.07 25.98
C VAL A 104 -2.18 -11.47 26.06
N LEU A 105 -0.98 -11.66 25.53
CA LEU A 105 -0.27 -12.95 25.52
C LEU A 105 0.35 -13.29 26.89
N ASN A 106 0.54 -12.29 27.76
CA ASN A 106 1.08 -12.52 29.09
C ASN A 106 -0.04 -12.92 30.04
N THR A 107 -0.17 -14.23 30.26
CA THR A 107 -1.27 -14.83 31.03
C THR A 107 -0.83 -15.33 32.41
N ALA A 108 0.24 -14.82 33.01
CA ALA A 108 0.77 -15.35 34.27
C ALA A 108 0.98 -14.28 35.36
N GLU A 109 0.52 -14.58 36.58
CA GLU A 109 0.74 -13.80 37.80
C GLU A 109 2.06 -14.17 38.50
N PHE A 110 2.86 -13.14 38.82
CA PHE A 110 3.98 -13.01 39.78
C PHE A 110 5.08 -14.10 39.94
N GLY A 111 6.34 -13.64 39.87
CA GLY A 111 7.56 -14.27 40.44
C GLY A 111 8.31 -15.25 39.50
N TYR A 112 9.55 -14.93 39.11
CA TYR A 112 10.35 -15.47 37.96
C TYR A 112 9.92 -15.00 36.55
N PHE A 113 8.82 -14.24 36.44
CA PHE A 113 8.15 -13.86 35.18
C PHE A 113 8.67 -12.59 34.46
N VAL A 114 9.66 -11.88 34.99
CA VAL A 114 10.26 -10.69 34.34
C VAL A 114 10.88 -11.02 32.97
N SER A 115 11.38 -12.25 32.81
CA SER A 115 11.98 -12.72 31.56
C SER A 115 10.97 -12.86 30.40
N GLN A 116 9.70 -13.20 30.69
CA GLN A 116 8.67 -13.33 29.65
C GLN A 116 8.22 -11.96 29.12
N TRP A 117 8.11 -10.95 29.99
CA TRP A 117 7.88 -9.56 29.58
C TRP A 117 8.97 -9.11 28.59
N HIS A 118 10.23 -9.38 28.91
CA HIS A 118 11.35 -9.05 28.03
C HIS A 118 11.29 -9.79 26.70
N LEU A 119 10.86 -11.06 26.67
CA LEU A 119 10.73 -11.83 25.43
C LEU A 119 9.73 -11.17 24.46
N PHE A 120 8.54 -10.79 24.94
CA PHE A 120 7.55 -10.16 24.06
C PHE A 120 7.98 -8.76 23.58
N TYR A 121 8.57 -7.93 24.46
CA TYR A 121 9.14 -6.64 24.06
C TYR A 121 10.31 -6.81 23.08
N PHE A 122 11.11 -7.86 23.25
CA PHE A 122 12.21 -8.21 22.37
C PHE A 122 11.72 -8.66 20.99
N VAL A 123 10.69 -9.52 20.93
CA VAL A 123 10.05 -9.93 19.67
C VAL A 123 9.46 -8.72 18.93
N GLY A 124 8.78 -7.81 19.64
CA GLY A 124 8.29 -6.57 19.05
C GLY A 124 9.40 -5.63 18.57
N SER A 125 10.54 -5.60 19.26
CA SER A 125 11.70 -4.82 18.82
C SER A 125 12.35 -5.42 17.58
N ILE A 126 12.50 -6.76 17.53
CA ILE A 126 12.99 -7.47 16.35
C ILE A 126 12.08 -7.25 15.15
N SER A 127 10.76 -7.33 15.34
CA SER A 127 9.81 -7.14 14.24
C SER A 127 10.00 -5.75 13.60
N ILE A 128 10.23 -4.70 14.39
CA ILE A 128 10.51 -3.34 13.91
C ILE A 128 11.83 -3.27 13.15
N VAL A 129 12.90 -3.89 13.67
CA VAL A 129 14.19 -3.94 12.98
C VAL A 129 14.05 -4.66 11.63
N VAL A 130 13.33 -5.79 11.59
CA VAL A 130 13.05 -6.52 10.35
C VAL A 130 12.27 -5.66 9.37
N LEU A 131 11.24 -4.92 9.82
CA LEU A 131 10.47 -4.01 8.97
C LEU A 131 11.34 -2.88 8.40
N LEU A 132 12.25 -2.32 9.21
CA LEU A 132 13.21 -1.30 8.76
C LEU A 132 14.15 -1.86 7.68
N LEU A 133 14.69 -3.06 7.88
CA LEU A 133 15.55 -3.74 6.90
C LEU A 133 14.80 -4.05 5.61
N LEU A 134 13.60 -4.62 5.70
CA LEU A 134 12.72 -4.88 4.56
C LEU A 134 12.46 -3.61 3.76
N ARG A 135 12.22 -2.49 4.46
CA ARG A 135 12.00 -1.20 3.82
C ARG A 135 13.25 -0.69 3.09
N ILE A 136 14.44 -0.80 3.67
CA ILE A 136 15.70 -0.40 3.02
C ILE A 136 15.91 -1.21 1.72
N LEU A 137 15.63 -2.51 1.75
CA LEU A 137 15.72 -3.37 0.57
C LEU A 137 14.74 -2.95 -0.55
N LEU A 138 13.53 -2.54 -0.17
CA LEU A 138 12.47 -2.14 -1.10
C LEU A 138 12.57 -0.69 -1.60
N ILE A 139 13.13 0.25 -0.81
CA ILE A 139 13.30 1.69 -1.16
C ILE A 139 14.09 1.85 -2.44
N ASN A 140 15.15 1.06 -2.57
CA ASN A 140 15.92 1.01 -3.81
C ASN A 140 14.95 0.68 -4.96
N TYR A 141 14.30 -0.47 -4.94
CA TYR A 141 13.39 -0.86 -6.03
C TYR A 141 12.34 0.21 -6.41
N PHE A 142 11.67 0.86 -5.44
CA PHE A 142 10.65 1.86 -5.71
C PHE A 142 11.20 3.22 -6.20
N SER A 143 12.30 3.72 -5.62
CA SER A 143 12.87 5.03 -5.97
C SER A 143 13.35 5.12 -7.42
N LEU A 144 13.96 4.05 -7.95
CA LEU A 144 14.41 4.02 -9.34
C LEU A 144 13.26 4.04 -10.35
N ASP A 145 12.14 3.40 -10.03
CA ASP A 145 10.99 3.35 -10.92
C ASP A 145 10.26 4.70 -10.99
N ASP A 146 10.14 5.39 -9.86
CA ASP A 146 9.55 6.74 -9.81
C ASP A 146 10.43 7.75 -10.59
N LEU A 147 11.76 7.72 -10.40
CA LEU A 147 12.71 8.54 -11.18
C LEU A 147 12.66 8.23 -12.69
N ARG A 148 12.54 6.95 -13.09
CA ARG A 148 12.43 6.59 -14.51
C ARG A 148 11.17 7.16 -15.15
N ARG A 149 10.04 7.17 -14.43
CA ARG A 149 8.76 7.74 -14.91
C ARG A 149 8.86 9.25 -15.05
N GLU A 150 9.40 9.93 -14.05
CA GLU A 150 9.60 11.39 -14.07
C GLU A 150 10.50 11.78 -15.24
N MET A 151 11.64 11.11 -15.40
CA MET A 151 12.55 11.34 -16.53
C MET A 151 11.89 11.06 -17.88
N SER A 152 11.07 10.00 -18.00
CA SER A 152 10.34 9.73 -19.25
C SER A 152 9.34 10.84 -19.60
N PHE A 153 8.67 11.42 -18.59
CA PHE A 153 7.72 12.51 -18.76
C PHE A 153 8.43 13.81 -19.15
N LEU A 154 9.58 14.10 -18.52
CA LEU A 154 10.41 15.27 -18.86
C LEU A 154 10.89 15.19 -20.32
N ILE A 155 11.35 14.02 -20.75
CA ILE A 155 11.80 13.81 -22.14
C ILE A 155 10.65 13.99 -23.14
N ASP A 156 9.43 13.55 -22.79
CA ASP A 156 8.24 13.69 -23.64
C ASP A 156 7.79 15.16 -23.77
N LYS A 157 7.82 15.91 -22.66
CA LYS A 157 7.37 17.31 -22.60
C LYS A 157 8.36 18.32 -23.20
N ILE A 158 9.66 18.06 -23.12
CA ILE A 158 10.72 18.98 -23.57
C ILE A 158 10.98 18.86 -25.09
N GLY A 159 10.41 17.84 -25.74
CA GLY A 159 10.57 17.61 -27.18
C GLY A 159 11.92 16.99 -27.55
N LYS A 160 11.89 15.97 -28.41
CA LYS A 160 13.05 15.13 -28.78
C LYS A 160 14.25 15.88 -29.38
N ASN A 161 14.05 17.11 -29.88
CA ASN A 161 15.07 17.85 -30.63
C ASN A 161 16.01 18.68 -29.74
N PHE A 162 15.56 19.18 -28.59
CA PHE A 162 16.35 20.11 -27.77
C PHE A 162 17.49 19.43 -26.98
N TYR A 163 17.33 18.16 -26.57
CA TYR A 163 18.40 17.39 -25.93
C TYR A 163 18.54 15.97 -26.47
N LYS A 164 18.79 15.83 -27.77
CA LYS A 164 19.10 14.54 -28.43
C LYS A 164 20.20 13.76 -27.68
N LYS A 165 21.18 14.46 -27.07
CA LYS A 165 22.27 13.88 -26.28
C LYS A 165 21.81 13.27 -24.95
N THR A 166 20.99 13.97 -24.13
CA THR A 166 20.50 13.42 -22.86
C THR A 166 19.41 12.36 -23.08
N ALA A 167 18.58 12.52 -24.10
CA ALA A 167 17.61 11.50 -24.53
C ALA A 167 18.33 10.22 -24.98
N ASN A 168 19.43 10.32 -25.74
CA ASN A 168 20.25 9.17 -26.13
C ASN A 168 20.93 8.52 -24.92
N VAL A 169 21.44 9.29 -23.95
CA VAL A 169 22.03 8.73 -22.73
C VAL A 169 20.97 8.04 -21.88
N TYR A 170 19.78 8.63 -21.70
CA TYR A 170 18.65 7.99 -21.04
C TYR A 170 18.21 6.72 -21.75
N GLN A 171 18.06 6.74 -23.08
CA GLN A 171 17.73 5.55 -23.86
C GLN A 171 18.82 4.49 -23.74
N LYS A 172 20.10 4.87 -23.74
CA LYS A 172 21.24 3.97 -23.54
C LYS A 172 21.26 3.36 -22.13
N LEU A 173 20.92 4.11 -21.07
CA LEU A 173 20.75 3.60 -19.70
C LEU A 173 19.52 2.69 -19.55
N VAL A 174 18.44 2.98 -20.27
CA VAL A 174 17.22 2.17 -20.27
C VAL A 174 17.39 0.88 -21.09
N ASN A 175 18.23 0.92 -22.14
CA ASN A 175 18.49 -0.19 -23.04
C ASN A 175 19.69 -1.04 -22.61
N ASN A 176 20.76 -0.48 -22.07
CA ASN A 176 21.97 -1.22 -21.69
C ASN A 176 22.00 -1.51 -20.18
N LYS A 177 21.53 -2.69 -19.79
CA LYS A 177 21.34 -3.11 -18.38
C LYS A 177 22.27 -4.23 -17.93
N SER A 178 23.20 -4.71 -18.75
CA SER A 178 24.10 -5.83 -18.41
C SER A 178 25.37 -5.41 -17.66
N ILE A 179 25.70 -4.11 -17.58
CA ILE A 179 27.04 -3.67 -17.12
C ILE A 179 26.99 -2.76 -15.87
N LEU A 180 25.87 -2.10 -15.54
CA LEU A 180 25.81 -1.16 -14.40
C LEU A 180 25.03 -1.73 -13.21
N SER A 181 25.71 -1.81 -12.05
CA SER A 181 25.10 -2.02 -10.73
C SER A 181 23.93 -1.06 -10.48
N TYR A 182 22.91 -1.52 -9.74
CA TYR A 182 21.69 -0.78 -9.42
C TYR A 182 21.98 0.65 -8.92
N LYS A 183 23.00 0.80 -8.06
CA LYS A 183 23.45 2.07 -7.49
C LYS A 183 23.94 3.06 -8.57
N ASN A 184 24.66 2.55 -9.57
CA ASN A 184 25.21 3.37 -10.64
C ASN A 184 24.11 3.83 -11.62
N GLN A 185 23.07 3.02 -11.82
CA GLN A 185 21.90 3.43 -12.62
C GLN A 185 21.12 4.57 -11.96
N LEU A 186 20.97 4.52 -10.64
CA LEU A 186 20.32 5.58 -9.87
C LEU A 186 21.13 6.88 -9.94
N TYR A 187 22.44 6.78 -9.76
CA TYR A 187 23.34 7.93 -9.83
C TYR A 187 23.28 8.64 -11.19
N GLU A 188 23.37 7.89 -12.29
CA GLU A 188 23.31 8.48 -13.64
C GLU A 188 21.94 9.10 -13.96
N LEU A 189 20.84 8.51 -13.47
CA LEU A 189 19.51 9.11 -13.62
C LEU A 189 19.38 10.43 -12.84
N LEU A 190 19.93 10.50 -11.63
CA LEU A 190 19.96 11.74 -10.84
C LEU A 190 20.82 12.81 -11.51
N ARG A 191 21.99 12.43 -12.03
CA ARG A 191 22.87 13.32 -12.80
C ARG A 191 22.15 13.90 -14.02
N LEU A 192 21.43 13.07 -14.77
CA LEU A 192 20.64 13.52 -15.92
C LEU A 192 19.52 14.48 -15.52
N ARG A 193 18.83 14.21 -14.41
CA ARG A 193 17.81 15.12 -13.87
C ARG A 193 18.41 16.49 -13.57
N HIS A 194 19.52 16.54 -12.83
CA HIS A 194 20.21 17.79 -12.52
C HIS A 194 20.72 18.53 -13.78
N ALA A 195 21.21 17.80 -14.79
CA ALA A 195 21.64 18.39 -16.05
C ALA A 195 20.47 19.03 -16.82
N VAL A 196 19.27 18.44 -16.75
CA VAL A 196 18.05 19.01 -17.35
C VAL A 196 17.58 20.23 -16.55
N ASP A 197 17.54 20.16 -15.22
CA ASP A 197 17.11 21.26 -14.35
C ASP A 197 18.02 22.50 -14.50
N ASN A 198 19.34 22.30 -14.57
CA ASN A 198 20.33 23.39 -14.70
C ASN A 198 20.35 24.04 -16.08
N SER A 199 19.68 23.46 -17.08
CA SER A 199 19.76 23.93 -18.47
C SER A 199 18.88 25.14 -18.78
N GLY A 200 18.19 25.70 -17.78
CA GLY A 200 17.56 27.02 -17.82
C GLY A 200 16.32 27.18 -18.70
N HIS A 201 16.12 26.34 -19.71
CA HIS A 201 15.00 26.44 -20.66
C HIS A 201 13.69 25.87 -20.13
N VAL A 202 13.71 25.26 -18.95
CA VAL A 202 12.51 24.88 -18.23
C VAL A 202 12.64 25.45 -16.83
N HIS A 203 12.07 26.62 -16.60
CA HIS A 203 11.50 26.91 -15.28
C HIS A 203 10.42 25.87 -15.08
N LEU A 204 10.86 24.72 -14.59
CA LEU A 204 10.02 23.68 -14.08
C LEU A 204 9.33 24.30 -12.86
N ASN A 205 8.19 24.96 -13.12
CA ASN A 205 6.98 24.65 -12.37
C ASN A 205 6.60 23.19 -12.67
N LEU A 206 7.55 22.25 -12.46
CA LEU A 206 7.23 21.14 -11.60
C LEU A 206 6.65 21.86 -10.39
N LYS A 207 5.32 21.86 -10.30
CA LYS A 207 4.78 21.49 -9.01
C LYS A 207 5.51 20.19 -8.68
N GLU A 208 6.69 20.26 -8.03
CA GLU A 208 6.95 19.43 -6.87
C GLU A 208 5.57 19.34 -6.28
N LYS A 209 4.92 18.17 -6.39
CA LYS A 209 3.55 17.98 -5.91
C LYS A 209 3.62 18.60 -4.53
N LYS A 210 3.12 19.83 -4.38
CA LYS A 210 3.54 20.73 -3.29
C LYS A 210 2.87 20.02 -2.16
N SER A 211 3.61 19.12 -1.49
CA SER A 211 3.00 18.23 -0.53
C SER A 211 2.37 19.22 0.40
N ASN A 212 1.05 19.11 0.52
CA ASN A 212 0.31 20.16 1.16
C ASN A 212 0.82 20.08 2.60
N LYS A 213 1.79 20.95 2.96
CA LYS A 213 2.65 20.68 4.13
C LYS A 213 1.79 20.50 5.37
N TRP A 214 0.67 21.23 5.39
CA TRP A 214 -0.45 21.10 6.31
C TRP A 214 -1.04 19.68 6.42
N GLN A 215 -1.28 18.96 5.31
CA GLN A 215 -1.74 17.57 5.34
C GLN A 215 -0.70 16.65 5.97
N ASP A 216 0.59 16.82 5.64
CA ASP A 216 1.66 16.01 6.23
C ASP A 216 1.81 16.28 7.74
N TYR A 217 1.72 17.54 8.18
CA TYR A 217 1.70 17.89 9.60
C TYR A 217 0.46 17.33 10.31
N PHE A 218 -0.71 17.44 9.70
CA PHE A 218 -1.96 16.90 10.25
C PHE A 218 -1.88 15.38 10.46
N PHE A 219 -1.44 14.63 9.44
CA PHE A 219 -1.25 13.17 9.57
C PHE A 219 -0.19 12.82 10.62
N SER A 220 0.87 13.61 10.70
CA SER A 220 1.92 13.43 11.71
C SER A 220 1.37 13.58 13.13
N ILE A 221 0.60 14.64 13.39
CA ILE A 221 -0.04 14.89 14.68
C ILE A 221 -1.02 13.77 15.03
N MET A 222 -1.85 13.32 14.06
CA MET A 222 -2.79 12.22 14.27
C MET A 222 -2.10 10.89 14.61
N LEU A 223 -0.98 10.57 13.94
CA LEU A 223 -0.20 9.35 14.21
C LEU A 223 0.44 9.39 15.60
N ILE A 224 1.06 10.52 15.96
CA ILE A 224 1.71 10.70 17.26
C ILE A 224 0.68 10.67 18.40
N SER A 225 -0.48 11.30 18.20
CA SER A 225 -1.54 11.35 19.21
C SER A 225 -2.33 10.04 19.32
N SER A 226 -2.30 9.16 18.33
CA SER A 226 -3.12 7.95 18.33
C SER A 226 -2.97 7.06 19.58
N PRO A 227 -1.77 6.83 20.17
CA PRO A 227 -1.67 6.07 21.42
C PRO A 227 -2.22 6.85 22.61
N LEU A 228 -1.96 8.15 22.68
CA LEU A 228 -2.46 9.01 23.77
C LEU A 228 -3.99 9.01 23.78
N ILE A 229 -4.61 9.13 22.61
CA ILE A 229 -6.07 9.06 22.47
C ILE A 229 -6.55 7.66 22.84
N THR A 230 -5.85 6.59 22.46
CA THR A 230 -6.25 5.22 22.80
C THR A 230 -6.25 4.98 24.31
N TYR A 231 -5.29 5.54 25.05
CA TYR A 231 -5.18 5.38 26.50
C TYR A 231 -5.94 6.42 27.32
N SER A 232 -6.66 7.35 26.68
CA SER A 232 -7.41 8.39 27.39
C SER A 232 -8.52 7.81 28.28
N TYR A 233 -8.97 6.58 28.03
CA TYR A 233 -9.93 5.89 28.90
C TYR A 233 -9.41 5.71 30.33
N LEU A 234 -8.09 5.66 30.54
CA LEU A 234 -7.47 5.56 31.87
C LEU A 234 -7.63 6.83 32.71
N LEU A 235 -8.03 7.95 32.09
CA LEU A 235 -8.32 9.19 32.80
C LEU A 235 -9.70 9.16 33.49
N ILE A 236 -10.51 8.14 33.18
CA ILE A 236 -11.86 7.98 33.71
C ILE A 236 -11.78 7.10 34.96
N PRO A 237 -12.40 7.50 36.07
CA PRO A 237 -12.46 6.65 37.25
C PRO A 237 -13.18 5.33 36.97
N GLU A 238 -12.59 4.23 37.41
CA GLU A 238 -13.13 2.88 37.23
C GLU A 238 -14.50 2.74 37.91
N GLY A 239 -15.41 2.02 37.26
CA GLY A 239 -16.74 1.70 37.82
C GLY A 239 -17.74 2.86 37.80
N THR A 240 -17.44 3.96 37.12
CA THR A 240 -18.37 5.08 36.95
C THR A 240 -19.46 4.73 35.94
N SER A 241 -20.73 4.92 36.33
CA SER A 241 -21.90 4.67 35.48
C SER A 241 -22.28 5.88 34.60
N GLN A 242 -21.86 7.08 35.00
CA GLN A 242 -22.05 8.32 34.27
C GLN A 242 -20.85 9.25 34.47
N ILE A 243 -20.49 9.97 33.41
CA ILE A 243 -19.57 11.09 33.47
C ILE A 243 -20.17 12.30 32.77
N ASP A 244 -20.04 13.45 33.39
CA ASP A 244 -20.43 14.72 32.79
C ASP A 244 -19.23 15.26 32.00
N LEU A 245 -19.30 15.15 30.68
CA LEU A 245 -18.35 15.81 29.78
C LEU A 245 -18.84 17.23 29.52
N PHE A 246 -17.91 18.14 29.23
CA PHE A 246 -18.16 19.60 29.15
C PHE A 246 -19.40 20.02 28.33
N PHE A 247 -19.84 19.19 27.37
CA PHE A 247 -21.02 19.45 26.53
C PHE A 247 -22.13 18.39 26.60
N PHE A 248 -21.91 17.24 27.25
CA PHE A 248 -22.90 16.15 27.29
C PHE A 248 -22.63 15.18 28.44
N ASN A 249 -23.69 14.57 28.95
CA ASN A 249 -23.58 13.53 29.96
C ASN A 249 -23.52 12.16 29.26
N LEU A 250 -22.45 11.42 29.53
CA LEU A 250 -22.22 10.11 28.94
C LEU A 250 -22.54 9.04 29.98
N HIS A 251 -23.46 8.14 29.65
CA HIS A 251 -23.80 6.98 30.45
C HIS A 251 -23.15 5.72 29.89
N SER A 252 -22.80 4.76 30.74
CA SER A 252 -22.21 3.48 30.32
C SER A 252 -23.15 2.65 29.44
N GLY A 253 -24.47 2.84 29.56
CA GLY A 253 -25.47 2.15 28.75
C GLY A 253 -25.45 0.64 28.98
N SER A 254 -25.16 -0.13 27.95
CA SER A 254 -25.05 -1.59 28.00
C SER A 254 -23.68 -2.10 28.50
N PHE A 255 -22.73 -1.21 28.73
CA PHE A 255 -21.40 -1.56 29.23
C PHE A 255 -21.35 -1.47 30.76
N LEU A 256 -20.44 -2.25 31.36
CA LEU A 256 -20.23 -2.32 32.81
C LEU A 256 -19.96 -0.94 33.43
N SER A 257 -19.21 -0.10 32.73
CA SER A 257 -18.80 1.23 33.18
C SER A 257 -18.43 2.13 32.00
N VAL A 258 -18.32 3.42 32.25
CA VAL A 258 -17.99 4.43 31.23
C VAL A 258 -16.58 4.24 30.68
N ASP A 259 -15.61 3.84 31.51
CA ASP A 259 -14.24 3.56 31.08
C ASP A 259 -14.19 2.39 30.10
N VAL A 260 -14.95 1.32 30.34
CA VAL A 260 -15.07 0.16 29.43
C VAL A 260 -15.73 0.57 28.11
N LEU A 261 -16.79 1.39 28.16
CA LEU A 261 -17.43 1.95 26.96
C LEU A 261 -16.42 2.77 26.14
N ILE A 262 -15.69 3.68 26.78
CA ILE A 262 -14.72 4.54 26.08
C ILE A 262 -13.54 3.73 25.54
N TRP A 263 -13.03 2.77 26.30
CA TRP A 263 -12.05 1.80 25.81
C TRP A 263 -12.56 1.05 24.58
N TYR A 264 -13.79 0.54 24.62
CA TYR A 264 -14.42 -0.18 23.51
C TYR A 264 -14.49 0.72 22.26
N VAL A 265 -15.06 1.92 22.40
CA VAL A 265 -15.20 2.91 21.33
C VAL A 265 -13.84 3.24 20.72
N LEU A 266 -12.84 3.57 21.54
CA LEU A 266 -11.50 3.92 21.09
C LEU A 266 -10.78 2.76 20.41
N SER A 267 -10.98 1.53 20.90
CA SER A 267 -10.38 0.32 20.33
C SER A 267 -10.81 0.05 18.89
N LYS A 268 -12.00 0.53 18.48
CA LYS A 268 -12.53 0.40 17.11
C LYS A 268 -12.31 1.66 16.29
N LEU A 269 -12.45 2.83 16.90
CA LEU A 269 -12.35 4.13 16.24
C LEU A 269 -10.90 4.46 15.82
N ILE A 270 -9.90 4.14 16.64
CA ILE A 270 -8.49 4.43 16.33
C ILE A 270 -7.99 3.63 15.12
N PRO A 271 -8.16 2.29 15.03
CA PRO A 271 -7.84 1.56 13.80
C PRO A 271 -8.54 2.14 12.56
N PHE A 272 -9.83 2.49 12.68
CA PHE A 272 -10.58 3.10 11.59
C PHE A 272 -9.99 4.44 11.12
N LEU A 273 -9.61 5.32 12.06
CA LEU A 273 -8.93 6.58 11.74
C LEU A 273 -7.57 6.35 11.07
N LEU A 274 -6.76 5.42 11.57
CA LEU A 274 -5.47 5.07 10.98
C LEU A 274 -5.63 4.55 9.54
N LEU A 275 -6.63 3.70 9.28
CA LEU A 275 -6.95 3.23 7.93
C LEU A 275 -7.45 4.34 7.01
N SER A 276 -8.22 5.29 7.55
CA SER A 276 -8.67 6.47 6.82
C SER A 276 -7.50 7.37 6.40
N ILE A 277 -6.54 7.59 7.31
CA ILE A 277 -5.30 8.32 7.01
C ILE A 277 -4.50 7.58 5.93
N TRP A 278 -4.39 6.26 6.02
CA TRP A 278 -3.72 5.46 4.98
C TRP A 278 -4.39 5.59 3.62
N PHE A 279 -5.72 5.50 3.57
CA PHE A 279 -6.49 5.64 2.34
C PHE A 279 -6.30 7.02 1.67
N ILE A 280 -6.36 8.10 2.46
CA ILE A 280 -6.20 9.47 1.96
C ILE A 280 -4.75 9.74 1.54
N SER A 281 -3.77 9.25 2.32
CA SER A 281 -2.35 9.51 2.08
C SER A 281 -1.76 8.75 0.91
N SER A 282 -2.34 7.61 0.53
CA SER A 282 -1.83 6.77 -0.55
C SER A 282 -2.35 7.20 -1.93
N ASN A 283 -1.45 7.16 -2.91
CA ASN A 283 -1.76 7.44 -4.32
C ASN A 283 -1.83 6.17 -5.18
N ASP A 284 -1.55 5.01 -4.58
CA ASP A 284 -1.53 3.75 -5.29
C ASP A 284 -2.94 3.19 -5.45
N TRP A 285 -3.18 2.46 -6.54
CA TRP A 285 -4.52 1.96 -6.86
C TRP A 285 -5.00 0.86 -5.89
N TRP A 286 -4.08 0.12 -5.26
CA TRP A 286 -4.42 -0.89 -4.25
C TRP A 286 -5.00 -0.28 -2.97
N LYS A 287 -4.93 1.04 -2.78
CA LYS A 287 -5.46 1.73 -1.60
C LYS A 287 -6.94 1.47 -1.35
N TYR A 288 -7.73 1.23 -2.41
CA TYR A 288 -9.15 0.91 -2.25
C TYR A 288 -9.36 -0.41 -1.49
N ALA A 289 -8.36 -1.29 -1.43
CA ALA A 289 -8.41 -2.50 -0.60
C ALA A 289 -8.41 -2.17 0.91
N VAL A 290 -7.86 -1.02 1.33
CA VAL A 290 -7.91 -0.52 2.71
C VAL A 290 -9.35 -0.24 3.15
N LEU A 291 -10.27 0.02 2.21
CA LEU A 291 -11.68 0.21 2.53
C LEU A 291 -12.33 -1.05 3.08
N ILE A 292 -11.84 -2.25 2.73
CA ILE A 292 -12.38 -3.52 3.23
C ILE A 292 -12.22 -3.62 4.76
N PRO A 293 -11.00 -3.58 5.35
CA PRO A 293 -10.83 -3.54 6.81
C PRO A 293 -11.55 -2.35 7.43
N SER A 294 -11.55 -1.18 6.78
CA SER A 294 -12.23 0.01 7.30
C SER A 294 -13.74 -0.19 7.46
N THR A 295 -14.41 -0.78 6.47
CA THR A 295 -15.83 -1.12 6.56
C THR A 295 -16.11 -2.10 7.69
N ILE A 296 -15.27 -3.11 7.86
CA ILE A 296 -15.45 -4.12 8.91
C ILE A 296 -15.31 -3.50 10.30
N TYR A 297 -14.33 -2.62 10.53
CA TYR A 297 -14.25 -1.87 11.79
C TYR A 297 -15.50 -1.01 12.06
N LEU A 298 -16.14 -0.43 11.04
CA LEU A 298 -17.40 0.30 11.21
C LEU A 298 -18.57 -0.61 11.62
N PHE A 299 -18.64 -1.81 11.05
CA PHE A 299 -19.66 -2.80 11.44
C PHE A 299 -19.43 -3.30 12.87
N GLN A 300 -18.20 -3.63 13.23
CA GLN A 300 -17.81 -3.99 14.60
C GLN A 300 -18.12 -2.88 15.61
N PHE A 301 -17.90 -1.62 15.21
CA PHE A 301 -18.27 -0.49 16.07
C PHE A 301 -19.78 -0.42 16.30
N ARG A 302 -20.58 -0.52 15.22
CA ARG A 302 -22.04 -0.47 15.28
C ARG A 302 -22.63 -1.62 16.10
N SER A 303 -22.15 -2.84 15.89
CA SER A 303 -22.67 -4.05 16.51
C SER A 303 -22.49 -4.03 18.03
N GLY A 304 -21.31 -3.66 18.52
CA GLY A 304 -21.07 -3.55 19.96
C GLY A 304 -21.89 -2.45 20.63
N MET A 305 -22.31 -1.42 19.89
CA MET A 305 -23.20 -0.40 20.45
C MET A 305 -24.67 -0.85 20.56
N LEU A 306 -25.08 -1.91 19.88
CA LEU A 306 -26.48 -2.35 19.79
C LEU A 306 -26.84 -3.53 20.74
N SER A 307 -25.90 -3.98 21.57
CA SER A 307 -26.12 -4.83 22.75
C SER A 307 -27.08 -6.02 22.59
N ARG A 308 -26.96 -6.80 21.51
CA ARG A 308 -27.70 -8.08 21.36
C ARG A 308 -26.77 -9.26 21.63
N SER A 309 -27.14 -10.12 22.57
CA SER A 309 -26.36 -11.25 23.14
C SER A 309 -25.76 -12.31 22.20
N ARG A 310 -25.78 -12.12 20.87
CA ARG A 310 -25.05 -12.89 19.86
C ARG A 310 -24.50 -11.93 18.81
N VAL A 311 -23.58 -11.07 19.23
CA VAL A 311 -23.03 -9.95 18.43
C VAL A 311 -22.11 -10.48 17.32
N ASP A 312 -21.32 -11.52 17.59
CA ASP A 312 -20.06 -11.76 16.89
C ASP A 312 -20.17 -12.49 15.54
N GLU A 313 -21.06 -13.49 15.40
CA GLU A 313 -21.17 -14.27 14.16
C GLU A 313 -21.80 -13.47 12.99
N TYR A 314 -22.57 -12.41 13.30
CA TYR A 314 -23.36 -11.69 12.31
C TYR A 314 -22.67 -10.48 11.70
N GLU A 315 -21.63 -9.92 12.32
CA GLU A 315 -21.00 -8.67 11.86
C GLU A 315 -20.35 -8.79 10.50
N PHE A 316 -19.60 -9.88 10.30
CA PHE A 316 -18.93 -10.17 9.05
C PHE A 316 -19.95 -10.34 7.92
N ILE A 317 -21.00 -11.11 8.15
CA ILE A 317 -22.06 -11.34 7.15
C ILE A 317 -22.79 -10.01 6.85
N GLN A 318 -23.03 -9.19 7.88
CA GLN A 318 -23.65 -7.87 7.72
C GLN A 318 -22.77 -6.88 6.95
N SER A 319 -21.45 -7.04 6.94
CA SER A 319 -20.56 -6.17 6.17
C SER A 319 -20.50 -6.55 4.68
N LEU A 320 -20.77 -7.81 4.33
CA LEU A 320 -20.70 -8.33 2.96
C LEU A 320 -21.44 -7.49 1.90
N PRO A 321 -22.67 -6.98 2.13
CA PRO A 321 -23.37 -6.14 1.15
C PRO A 321 -22.58 -4.88 0.75
N ILE A 322 -21.71 -4.36 1.62
CA ILE A 322 -20.85 -3.21 1.33
C ILE A 322 -19.47 -3.68 0.84
N THR A 323 -18.92 -4.74 1.43
CA THR A 323 -17.59 -5.27 1.07
C THR A 323 -17.56 -5.89 -0.32
N ILE A 324 -18.62 -6.59 -0.77
CA ILE A 324 -18.70 -7.23 -2.09
C ILE A 324 -18.59 -6.21 -3.23
N PRO A 325 -19.37 -5.10 -3.25
CA PRO A 325 -19.19 -4.04 -4.24
C PRO A 325 -17.76 -3.48 -4.29
N ILE A 326 -17.11 -3.30 -3.14
CA ILE A 326 -15.71 -2.85 -3.07
C ILE A 326 -14.78 -3.88 -3.73
N ILE A 327 -14.97 -5.17 -3.44
CA ILE A 327 -14.19 -6.26 -4.06
C ILE A 327 -14.41 -6.29 -5.58
N LEU A 328 -15.65 -6.17 -6.06
CA LEU A 328 -15.95 -6.14 -7.50
C LEU A 328 -15.29 -4.93 -8.18
N LEU A 329 -15.33 -3.76 -7.56
CA LEU A 329 -14.64 -2.56 -8.03
C LEU A 329 -13.12 -2.77 -8.07
N LEU A 330 -12.54 -3.44 -7.08
CA LEU A 330 -11.11 -3.79 -7.05
C LEU A 330 -10.72 -4.75 -8.17
N ILE A 331 -11.53 -5.77 -8.44
CA ILE A 331 -11.30 -6.70 -9.57
C ILE A 331 -11.36 -5.95 -10.90
N TRP A 332 -12.35 -5.07 -11.07
CA TRP A 332 -12.46 -4.24 -12.28
C TRP A 332 -11.26 -3.31 -12.46
N LEU A 333 -10.84 -2.61 -11.40
CA LEU A 333 -9.65 -1.76 -11.40
C LEU A 333 -8.38 -2.57 -11.75
N SER A 334 -8.22 -3.74 -11.12
CA SER A 334 -7.08 -4.63 -11.38
C SER A 334 -7.00 -5.04 -12.85
N ARG A 335 -8.12 -5.46 -13.44
CA ARG A 335 -8.20 -5.82 -14.87
C ARG A 335 -7.86 -4.64 -15.77
N LYS A 336 -8.45 -3.47 -15.50
CA LYS A 336 -8.21 -2.24 -16.27
C LYS A 336 -6.74 -1.84 -16.22
N MET A 337 -6.11 -1.89 -15.05
CA MET A 337 -4.69 -1.56 -14.90
C MET A 337 -3.79 -2.51 -15.68
N ASN A 338 -4.03 -3.83 -15.60
CA ASN A 338 -3.27 -4.84 -16.33
C ASN A 338 -3.38 -4.64 -17.85
N TYR A 339 -4.60 -4.43 -18.36
CA TYR A 339 -4.84 -4.15 -19.77
C TYR A 339 -4.09 -2.89 -20.24
N VAL A 340 -4.22 -1.77 -19.51
CA VAL A 340 -3.54 -0.52 -19.89
C VAL A 340 -2.02 -0.66 -19.87
N SER A 341 -1.44 -1.37 -18.90
CA SER A 341 0.00 -1.62 -18.87
C SER A 341 0.47 -2.48 -20.05
N LEU A 342 -0.27 -3.55 -20.36
CA LEU A 342 0.09 -4.48 -21.43
C LEU A 342 0.05 -3.80 -22.81
N THR A 343 -1.02 -3.06 -23.11
CA THR A 343 -1.15 -2.35 -24.39
C THR A 343 -0.06 -1.30 -24.56
N LYS A 344 0.29 -0.57 -23.49
CA LYS A 344 1.36 0.44 -23.55
C LYS A 344 2.72 -0.20 -23.82
N ASP A 345 3.02 -1.32 -23.18
CA ASP A 345 4.26 -2.05 -23.40
C ASP A 345 4.35 -2.60 -24.83
N LEU A 346 3.27 -3.17 -25.38
CA LEU A 346 3.19 -3.64 -26.76
C LEU A 346 3.42 -2.52 -27.79
N ILE A 347 2.77 -1.37 -27.61
CA ILE A 347 2.98 -0.20 -28.48
C ILE A 347 4.43 0.26 -28.46
N LEU A 348 5.04 0.35 -27.26
CA LEU A 348 6.44 0.77 -27.12
C LEU A 348 7.41 -0.21 -27.78
N GLU A 349 7.09 -1.50 -27.77
CA GLU A 349 7.89 -2.52 -28.42
C GLU A 349 7.81 -2.45 -29.94
N ILE A 350 6.60 -2.35 -30.49
CA ILE A 350 6.38 -2.17 -31.92
C ILE A 350 7.08 -0.89 -32.41
N GLU A 351 6.97 0.22 -31.67
CA GLU A 351 7.71 1.45 -32.01
C GLU A 351 9.23 1.22 -32.05
N LYS A 352 9.76 0.39 -31.14
CA LYS A 352 11.19 0.12 -31.08
C LYS A 352 11.65 -0.75 -32.25
N GLU A 353 10.84 -1.71 -32.68
CA GLU A 353 11.09 -2.50 -33.88
C GLU A 353 11.06 -1.62 -35.13
N ILE A 354 10.02 -0.81 -35.31
CA ILE A 354 9.91 0.15 -36.42
C ILE A 354 11.14 1.08 -36.50
N ASN A 355 11.59 1.62 -35.36
CA ASN A 355 12.77 2.49 -35.37
C ASN A 355 14.06 1.73 -35.75
N ARG A 356 14.21 0.47 -35.36
CA ARG A 356 15.39 -0.34 -35.74
C ARG A 356 15.40 -0.64 -37.23
N THR A 357 14.25 -0.98 -37.82
CA THR A 357 14.15 -1.20 -39.26
C THR A 357 14.37 0.10 -40.03
N LEU A 358 13.87 1.24 -39.53
CA LEU A 358 14.21 2.56 -40.10
C LEU A 358 15.71 2.88 -40.03
N ASP A 359 16.40 2.52 -38.95
CA ASP A 359 17.87 2.66 -38.84
C ASP A 359 18.60 1.72 -39.82
N GLN A 360 18.10 0.50 -40.05
CA GLN A 360 18.64 -0.41 -41.06
C GLN A 360 18.46 0.11 -42.48
N LEU A 361 17.28 0.64 -42.81
CA LEU A 361 17.00 1.27 -44.10
C LEU A 361 17.87 2.50 -44.34
N ALA A 362 18.19 3.26 -43.29
CA ALA A 362 19.14 4.36 -43.35
C ALA A 362 20.55 3.88 -43.73
N ASN A 363 20.98 2.74 -43.20
CA ASN A 363 22.29 2.15 -43.50
C ASN A 363 22.35 1.50 -44.90
N GLN A 364 21.20 1.19 -45.51
CA GLN A 364 21.07 0.60 -46.85
C GLN A 364 20.82 1.65 -47.96
N GLU A 365 21.01 2.94 -47.68
CA GLU A 365 20.76 4.06 -48.60
C GLU A 365 19.31 4.16 -49.15
N ARG A 366 18.33 3.49 -48.51
CA ARG A 366 16.91 3.53 -48.91
C ARG A 366 16.17 4.73 -48.32
N GLU A 367 16.69 5.93 -48.58
CA GLU A 367 16.19 7.18 -47.98
C GLU A 367 14.73 7.51 -48.36
N LYS A 368 14.26 7.11 -49.55
CA LYS A 368 12.87 7.33 -49.98
C LYS A 368 11.87 6.47 -49.17
N GLU A 369 12.16 5.19 -48.97
CA GLU A 369 11.32 4.28 -48.18
C GLU A 369 11.29 4.71 -46.72
N LYS A 370 12.45 5.03 -46.15
CA LYS A 370 12.59 5.56 -44.80
C LYS A 370 11.74 6.81 -44.58
N ARG A 371 11.80 7.80 -45.49
CA ARG A 371 11.00 9.03 -45.40
C ARG A 371 9.50 8.73 -45.39
N SER A 372 9.03 7.91 -46.34
CA SER A 372 7.64 7.47 -46.43
C SER A 372 7.14 6.82 -45.12
N PHE A 373 7.92 5.88 -44.56
CA PHE A 373 7.55 5.22 -43.31
C PHE A 373 7.63 6.12 -42.08
N THR A 374 8.59 7.06 -42.03
CA THR A 374 8.64 8.06 -40.96
C THR A 374 7.44 9.00 -40.99
N GLU A 375 6.97 9.38 -42.16
CA GLU A 375 5.77 10.21 -42.35
C GLU A 375 4.51 9.44 -41.95
N LYS A 376 4.36 8.17 -42.39
CA LYS A 376 3.27 7.29 -41.94
C LYS A 376 3.24 7.13 -40.42
N LEU A 377 4.39 6.90 -39.78
CA LEU A 377 4.50 6.79 -38.32
C LEU A 377 4.15 8.10 -37.61
N ALA A 378 4.63 9.24 -38.12
CA ALA A 378 4.33 10.55 -37.57
C ALA A 378 2.83 10.88 -37.69
N HIS A 379 2.23 10.59 -38.83
CA HIS A 379 0.80 10.74 -39.06
C HIS A 379 -0.02 9.86 -38.12
N LEU A 380 0.34 8.58 -37.97
CA LEU A 380 -0.35 7.65 -37.05
C LEU A 380 -0.31 8.15 -35.60
N LYS A 381 0.81 8.71 -35.17
CA LYS A 381 0.97 9.30 -33.83
C LYS A 381 0.15 10.57 -33.65
N ALA A 382 0.07 11.41 -34.69
CA ALA A 382 -0.74 12.63 -34.68
C ALA A 382 -2.25 12.32 -34.65
N THR A 383 -2.67 11.25 -35.32
CA THR A 383 -4.08 10.78 -35.38
C THR A 383 -4.45 9.80 -34.27
N LYS A 384 -3.57 9.58 -33.27
CA LYS A 384 -3.81 8.64 -32.17
C LYS A 384 -5.14 8.85 -31.41
N SER A 385 -5.61 10.09 -31.32
CA SER A 385 -6.89 10.43 -30.66
C SER A 385 -8.13 9.94 -31.42
N GLN A 386 -8.00 9.58 -32.70
CA GLN A 386 -9.09 9.10 -33.55
C GLN A 386 -9.37 7.60 -33.42
N TYR A 387 -8.49 6.85 -32.74
CA TYR A 387 -8.57 5.40 -32.63
C TYR A 387 -8.85 4.95 -31.19
N THR A 388 -9.60 3.86 -31.03
CA THR A 388 -9.60 3.11 -29.76
C THR A 388 -8.23 2.47 -29.52
N LYS A 389 -7.95 2.05 -28.26
CA LYS A 389 -6.63 1.49 -27.91
C LYS A 389 -6.27 0.24 -28.71
N ASP A 390 -7.24 -0.61 -29.02
CA ASP A 390 -7.04 -1.84 -29.80
C ASP A 390 -6.86 -1.53 -31.29
N GLU A 391 -7.64 -0.60 -31.84
CA GLU A 391 -7.50 -0.15 -33.23
C GLU A 391 -6.15 0.52 -33.47
N TYR A 392 -5.70 1.38 -32.55
CA TYR A 392 -4.38 2.00 -32.62
C TYR A 392 -3.27 0.95 -32.59
N LEU A 393 -3.38 -0.07 -31.73
CA LEU A 393 -2.43 -1.18 -31.68
C LEU A 393 -2.42 -1.96 -32.99
N LEU A 394 -3.59 -2.25 -33.57
CA LEU A 394 -3.72 -2.93 -34.85
C LEU A 394 -3.03 -2.13 -35.98
N GLN A 395 -3.22 -0.81 -36.02
CA GLN A 395 -2.57 0.05 -37.01
C GLN A 395 -1.05 0.09 -36.83
N MET A 396 -0.57 0.12 -35.59
CA MET A 396 0.86 0.00 -35.27
C MET A 396 1.45 -1.34 -35.75
N VAL A 397 0.73 -2.44 -35.58
CA VAL A 397 1.14 -3.78 -36.07
C VAL A 397 1.15 -3.83 -37.60
N LYS A 398 0.14 -3.26 -38.27
CA LYS A 398 0.09 -3.17 -39.74
C LYS A 398 1.30 -2.40 -40.28
N LEU A 399 1.59 -1.23 -39.70
CA LEU A 399 2.72 -0.42 -40.10
C LEU A 399 4.06 -1.14 -39.91
N ARG A 400 4.21 -1.93 -38.84
CA ARG A 400 5.40 -2.78 -38.64
C ARG A 400 5.51 -3.83 -39.75
N ASN A 401 4.43 -4.55 -40.05
CA ASN A 401 4.42 -5.60 -41.06
C ASN A 401 4.63 -5.07 -42.49
N GLU A 402 4.34 -3.80 -42.76
CA GLU A 402 4.66 -3.16 -44.05
C GLU A 402 6.16 -2.86 -44.22
N ILE A 403 6.92 -2.83 -43.12
CA ILE A 403 8.35 -2.46 -43.10
C ILE A 403 9.27 -3.69 -43.10
N GLU A 404 8.84 -4.79 -42.48
CA GLU A 404 9.50 -6.11 -42.57
C GLU A 404 9.32 -6.72 -43.95
#